data_AF-A0A915MEX8-F1
#
_entry.id   AF-A0A915MEX8-F1
#
_cell.length_a   1.000
_cell.length_b   1.000
_cell.length_c   1.000
_cell.angle_alpha   90.00
_cell.angle_beta   90.00
_cell.angle_gamma   90.00
#
_symmetry.space_group_name_H-M   'P 1'
#
loop_
_entity.id
_entity.type
_entity.pdbx_description
1 polymer ?
#
loop_
_entity_poly.entity_id
_entity_poly.type
_entity_poly.pdbx_seq_one_letter_code
_entity_poly.pdbx_strand_id
1 'polypeptide(L)'
;LLRHLNKSEDAVRLARESKSIEGSKLVANYFSDLGQFDTAIQFLVISLCYQEAFDLAKSSGNIQIYSAALEASIDSQDHNKINLNNDNSQQQKEAAFTQLAEYFRNEGNVLEAGKFSGFSKHYRTVDFKCLHKYDLVWAT
;
A
#
# COMPACT_ATOMS: atom_id res chain seq x y z
N LEU A 1 10.95 8.66 -30.78
CA LEU A 1 11.42 7.42 -30.12
C LEU A 1 12.50 7.61 -29.04
N LEU A 2 13.33 8.66 -29.04
CA LEU A 2 14.44 8.82 -28.07
C LEU A 2 14.12 9.55 -26.76
N ARG A 3 12.91 10.13 -26.59
CA ARG A 3 12.56 10.88 -25.37
C ARG A 3 11.98 10.03 -24.23
N HIS A 4 11.63 8.77 -24.49
CA HIS A 4 11.01 7.88 -23.50
C HIS A 4 12.04 7.01 -22.74
N LEU A 5 13.17 6.65 -23.38
CA LEU A 5 14.20 5.82 -22.76
C LEU A 5 15.07 6.57 -21.74
N ASN A 6 15.25 7.88 -21.90
CA ASN A 6 16.05 8.66 -20.94
C ASN A 6 15.31 8.83 -19.59
N LYS A 7 13.98 8.70 -19.58
CA LYS A 7 13.16 8.84 -18.37
C LYS A 7 13.03 7.55 -17.57
N SER A 8 13.08 6.36 -18.20
CA SER A 8 13.00 5.06 -17.49
C SER A 8 14.17 4.86 -16.54
N GLU A 9 15.38 5.09 -17.03
CA GLU A 9 16.60 4.75 -16.30
C GLU A 9 16.83 5.76 -15.16
N ASP A 10 16.51 7.04 -15.41
CA ASP A 10 16.52 8.08 -14.38
C ASP A 10 15.40 7.88 -13.35
N ALA A 11 14.19 7.44 -13.73
CA ALA A 11 13.11 7.15 -12.78
C ALA A 11 13.46 5.97 -11.88
N VAL A 12 14.00 4.88 -12.46
CA VAL A 12 14.46 3.71 -11.70
C VAL A 12 15.64 4.06 -10.79
N ARG A 13 16.58 4.89 -11.26
CA ARG A 13 17.68 5.40 -10.44
C ARG A 13 17.17 6.28 -9.30
N LEU A 14 16.26 7.21 -9.57
CA LEU A 14 15.69 8.12 -8.57
C LEU A 14 14.85 7.39 -7.52
N ALA A 15 14.06 6.38 -7.89
CA ALA A 15 13.37 5.53 -6.91
C ALA A 15 14.33 4.75 -6.02
N ARG A 16 15.40 4.21 -6.61
CA ARG A 16 16.44 3.47 -5.88
C ARG A 16 17.22 4.38 -4.93
N GLU A 17 17.45 5.63 -5.33
CA GLU A 17 18.18 6.64 -4.55
C GLU A 17 17.31 7.30 -3.47
N SER A 18 16.04 7.59 -3.74
CA SER A 18 15.27 8.44 -2.84
C SER A 18 14.74 7.73 -1.62
N LYS A 19 14.49 6.40 -1.67
CA LYS A 19 13.74 5.66 -0.62
C LYS A 19 12.51 6.43 -0.11
N SER A 20 11.96 7.32 -0.94
CA SER A 20 10.99 8.35 -0.57
C SER A 20 9.69 8.13 -1.33
N ILE A 21 8.59 8.49 -0.66
CA ILE A 21 7.22 8.34 -1.16
C ILE A 21 7.04 9.06 -2.50
N GLU A 22 7.60 10.26 -2.64
CA GLU A 22 7.54 11.08 -3.86
C GLU A 22 8.27 10.41 -5.03
N GLY A 23 9.44 9.81 -4.79
CA GLY A 23 10.15 9.06 -5.83
C GLY A 23 9.37 7.83 -6.30
N SER A 24 8.63 7.22 -5.39
CA SER A 24 7.80 6.05 -5.72
C SER A 24 6.60 6.41 -6.59
N LYS A 25 5.99 7.56 -6.33
CA LYS A 25 4.92 8.11 -7.18
C LYS A 25 5.41 8.44 -8.60
N LEU A 26 6.62 8.97 -8.74
CA LEU A 26 7.21 9.25 -10.05
C LEU A 26 7.41 7.99 -10.88
N VAL A 27 7.89 6.91 -10.26
CA VAL A 27 8.06 5.63 -10.95
C VAL A 27 6.73 5.00 -11.32
N ALA A 28 5.75 5.04 -10.42
CA ALA A 28 4.41 4.55 -10.73
C ALA A 28 3.75 5.32 -11.88
N ASN A 29 3.89 6.65 -11.91
CA ASN A 29 3.42 7.48 -13.02
C ASN A 29 4.13 7.13 -14.32
N TYR A 30 5.45 6.89 -14.28
CA TYR A 30 6.20 6.47 -15.47
C TYR A 30 5.69 5.15 -16.05
N PHE A 31 5.48 4.13 -15.21
CA PHE A 31 4.92 2.85 -15.67
C PHE A 31 3.46 2.99 -16.13
N SER A 32 2.68 3.84 -15.48
CA SER A 32 1.30 4.14 -15.91
C SER A 32 1.26 4.83 -17.27
N ASP A 33 2.17 5.78 -17.55
CA ASP A 33 2.31 6.46 -18.85
C ASP A 33 2.71 5.48 -19.97
N LEU A 34 3.41 4.39 -19.64
CA LEU A 34 3.74 3.30 -20.56
C LEU A 34 2.60 2.30 -20.76
N GLY A 35 1.46 2.46 -20.06
CA GLY A 35 0.35 1.50 -20.05
C GLY A 35 0.63 0.23 -19.23
N GLN A 36 1.71 0.22 -18.43
CA GLN A 36 2.11 -0.91 -17.58
C GLN A 36 1.54 -0.74 -16.17
N PHE A 37 0.21 -0.80 -16.05
CA PHE A 37 -0.48 -0.56 -14.79
C PHE A 37 -0.15 -1.60 -13.72
N ASP A 38 0.04 -2.87 -14.10
CA ASP A 38 0.34 -3.96 -13.16
C ASP A 38 1.62 -3.69 -12.38
N THR A 39 2.68 -3.28 -13.09
CA THR A 39 3.98 -2.94 -12.52
C THR A 39 3.90 -1.68 -11.67
N ALA A 40 3.16 -0.66 -12.12
CA ALA A 40 2.95 0.57 -11.36
C ALA A 40 2.26 0.30 -10.01
N ILE A 41 1.19 -0.50 -10.02
CA ILE A 41 0.40 -0.87 -8.83
C ILE A 41 1.27 -1.67 -7.85
N GLN A 42 1.97 -2.70 -8.33
CA GLN A 42 2.87 -3.50 -7.48
C GLN A 42 3.96 -2.63 -6.83
N PHE A 43 4.53 -1.70 -7.60
CA PHE A 43 5.56 -0.79 -7.10
C PHE A 43 5.03 0.13 -6.00
N LEU A 44 3.83 0.71 -6.19
CA LEU A 44 3.19 1.55 -5.18
C LEU A 44 2.92 0.79 -3.87
N VAL A 45 2.46 -0.46 -3.95
CA VAL A 45 2.22 -1.31 -2.76
C VAL A 45 3.52 -1.58 -1.99
N ILE A 46 4.61 -1.92 -2.70
CA ILE A 46 5.92 -2.16 -2.08
C ILE A 46 6.47 -0.87 -1.44
N SER A 47 6.18 0.28 -2.05
CA SER A 47 6.54 1.60 -1.53
C SER A 47 5.59 2.15 -0.47
N LEU A 48 4.68 1.33 0.07
CA LEU A 48 3.71 1.70 1.12
C LEU A 48 2.71 2.81 0.70
N CYS A 49 2.57 3.07 -0.61
CA CYS A 49 1.63 4.05 -1.18
C CYS A 49 0.30 3.37 -1.52
N TYR A 50 -0.40 2.87 -0.50
CA TYR A 50 -1.58 2.02 -0.69
C TYR A 50 -2.78 2.76 -1.31
N GLN A 51 -3.00 4.02 -0.92
CA GLN A 51 -4.13 4.80 -1.42
C GLN A 51 -3.99 5.09 -2.92
N GLU A 52 -2.81 5.54 -3.35
CA GLU A 52 -2.52 5.77 -4.76
C GLU A 52 -2.57 4.48 -5.58
N ALA A 53 -2.09 3.36 -5.01
CA ALA A 53 -2.18 2.05 -5.66
C ALA A 53 -3.63 1.63 -5.87
N PHE A 54 -4.49 1.83 -4.86
CA PHE A 54 -5.91 1.52 -4.94
C PHE A 54 -6.63 2.37 -5.99
N ASP A 55 -6.38 3.68 -6.01
CA ASP A 55 -7.00 4.58 -6.99
C ASP A 55 -6.58 4.26 -8.43
N LEU A 56 -5.30 3.93 -8.63
CA LEU A 56 -4.77 3.49 -9.93
C LEU A 56 -5.37 2.15 -10.35
N ALA A 57 -5.48 1.19 -9.43
CA ALA A 57 -6.04 -0.12 -9.71
C ALA A 57 -7.54 -0.05 -10.03
N LYS A 58 -8.29 0.77 -9.30
CA LYS A 58 -9.71 1.00 -9.54
C LYS A 58 -9.97 1.71 -10.87
N SER A 59 -9.20 2.74 -11.20
CA SER A 59 -9.37 3.48 -12.45
C SER A 59 -8.94 2.67 -13.69
N SER A 60 -7.95 1.80 -13.56
CA SER A 60 -7.47 0.92 -14.64
C SER A 60 -8.20 -0.42 -14.74
N GLY A 61 -9.05 -0.76 -13.77
CA GLY A 61 -9.75 -2.05 -13.72
C GLY A 61 -8.89 -3.23 -13.25
N ASN A 62 -7.70 -2.96 -12.71
CA ASN A 62 -6.72 -3.97 -12.28
C ASN A 62 -6.72 -4.19 -10.76
N ILE A 63 -7.90 -4.16 -10.13
CA ILE A 63 -8.04 -4.28 -8.67
C ILE A 63 -7.53 -5.64 -8.14
N GLN A 64 -7.60 -6.69 -8.96
CA GLN A 64 -7.06 -8.01 -8.66
C GLN A 64 -5.54 -8.02 -8.53
N ILE A 65 -4.85 -7.15 -9.27
CA ILE A 65 -3.39 -7.00 -9.17
C ILE A 65 -3.04 -6.31 -7.84
N TYR A 66 -3.81 -5.29 -7.47
CA TYR A 66 -3.65 -4.65 -6.17
C TYR A 66 -3.89 -5.61 -5.01
N SER A 67 -4.95 -6.43 -5.07
CA SER A 67 -5.25 -7.40 -4.02
C SER A 67 -4.15 -8.46 -3.88
N ALA A 68 -3.64 -8.97 -5.00
CA ALA A 68 -2.54 -9.94 -5.00
C ALA A 68 -1.23 -9.34 -4.49
N ALA A 69 -0.90 -8.10 -4.87
CA ALA A 69 0.28 -7.40 -4.39
C ALA A 69 0.20 -7.12 -2.88
N LEU A 70 -0.98 -6.73 -2.38
CA LEU A 70 -1.21 -6.48 -0.97
C LEU A 70 -1.08 -7.77 -0.15
N GLU A 71 -1.57 -8.91 -0.67
CA GLU A 71 -1.35 -10.23 -0.09
C GLU A 71 0.12 -10.63 -0.05
N ALA A 72 0.84 -10.48 -1.17
CA ALA A 72 2.27 -10.79 -1.22
C ALA A 72 3.08 -9.97 -0.21
N SER A 73 2.64 -8.75 0.11
CA SER A 73 3.25 -7.92 1.14
C SER A 73 3.09 -8.46 2.57
N ILE A 74 2.14 -9.38 2.81
CA ILE A 74 1.91 -10.03 4.12
C ILE A 74 3.04 -11.00 4.43
N ASP A 75 3.39 -11.83 3.45
CA ASP A 75 4.40 -12.89 3.55
C ASP A 75 5.82 -12.32 3.60
N SER A 76 6.02 -11.15 2.98
CA SER A 76 7.30 -10.44 2.91
C SER A 76 7.62 -9.66 4.20
N GLN A 77 7.46 -10.29 5.36
CA GLN A 77 7.72 -9.72 6.71
C GLN A 77 9.09 -9.04 6.86
N ASP A 78 10.06 -9.39 6.01
CA ASP A 78 11.42 -8.81 6.03
C ASP A 78 11.52 -7.41 5.42
N HIS A 79 10.63 -7.00 4.51
CA HIS A 79 10.74 -5.68 3.87
C HIS A 79 10.28 -4.52 4.76
N ASN A 80 9.55 -4.82 5.85
CA ASN A 80 9.13 -3.83 6.84
C ASN A 80 10.16 -3.61 7.96
N LYS A 81 11.33 -4.26 7.89
CA LYS A 81 12.40 -4.13 8.89
C LYS A 81 13.24 -2.86 8.74
N ILE A 82 13.03 -2.09 7.67
CA ILE A 82 13.80 -0.86 7.39
C ILE A 82 13.21 0.41 8.04
N ASN A 83 12.13 0.32 8.81
CA ASN A 83 11.71 1.42 9.67
C ASN A 83 11.15 0.91 11.01
N LEU A 84 12.08 0.60 11.92
CA LEU A 84 11.79 0.43 13.34
C LEU A 84 10.96 1.63 13.83
N ASN A 85 9.79 1.34 14.41
CA ASN A 85 8.98 2.24 15.28
C ASN A 85 7.83 3.06 14.64
N ASN A 86 7.37 2.78 13.43
CA ASN A 86 6.27 3.56 12.84
C ASN A 86 4.92 2.81 12.83
N ASP A 87 4.12 3.01 13.88
CA ASP A 87 2.72 2.58 14.02
C ASP A 87 1.86 2.94 12.79
N ASN A 88 2.20 4.03 12.09
CA ASN A 88 1.43 4.50 10.93
C ASN A 88 1.53 3.54 9.72
N SER A 89 2.62 2.79 9.57
CA SER A 89 2.78 1.87 8.41
C SER A 89 1.87 0.65 8.50
N GLN A 90 1.71 0.11 9.72
CA GLN A 90 0.80 -0.99 10.01
C GLN A 90 -0.65 -0.52 9.93
N GLN A 91 -0.94 0.68 10.47
CA GLN A 91 -2.26 1.30 10.37
C GLN A 91 -2.69 1.56 8.91
N GLN A 92 -1.77 2.05 8.07
CA GLN A 92 -2.01 2.24 6.64
C GLN A 92 -2.29 0.91 5.93
N LYS A 93 -1.60 -0.16 6.32
CA LYS A 93 -1.84 -1.50 5.79
C LYS A 93 -3.18 -2.08 6.24
N GLU A 94 -3.59 -1.89 7.50
CA GLU A 94 -4.94 -2.25 7.98
C GLU A 94 -6.01 -1.48 7.19
N ALA A 95 -5.81 -0.18 6.98
CA ALA A 95 -6.73 0.65 6.21
C ALA A 95 -6.85 0.15 4.77
N ALA A 96 -5.74 -0.23 4.14
CA ALA A 96 -5.71 -0.82 2.80
C ALA A 96 -6.52 -2.13 2.71
N PHE A 97 -6.36 -3.05 3.67
CA PHE A 97 -7.16 -4.29 3.71
C PHE A 97 -8.64 -4.03 3.95
N THR A 98 -8.96 -3.07 4.81
CA THR A 98 -10.35 -2.70 5.11
C THR A 98 -11.03 -2.11 3.88
N GLN A 99 -10.36 -1.19 3.19
CA GLN A 99 -10.84 -0.59 1.95
C GLN A 99 -11.08 -1.64 0.86
N LEU A 100 -10.17 -2.60 0.71
CA LEU A 100 -10.31 -3.69 -0.25
C LEU A 100 -11.48 -4.63 0.09
N ALA A 101 -11.69 -4.93 1.37
CA ALA A 101 -12.82 -5.72 1.83
C ALA A 101 -14.16 -5.04 1.55
N GLU A 102 -14.25 -3.73 1.76
CA GLU A 102 -15.44 -2.92 1.43
C GLU A 102 -15.69 -2.87 -0.08
N TYR A 103 -14.63 -2.72 -0.88
CA TYR A 103 -14.71 -2.74 -2.33
C TYR A 103 -15.33 -4.04 -2.83
N PHE A 104 -14.78 -5.20 -2.44
CA PHE A 104 -15.32 -6.49 -2.86
C PHE A 104 -16.72 -6.77 -2.32
N ARG A 105 -17.04 -6.27 -1.11
CA ARG A 105 -18.41 -6.34 -0.58
C ARG A 105 -19.39 -5.59 -1.47
N ASN A 106 -19.02 -4.40 -1.95
CA ASN A 106 -19.87 -3.59 -2.84
C ASN A 106 -20.02 -4.21 -4.24
N GLU A 107 -19.00 -4.91 -4.73
CA GLU A 107 -19.08 -5.70 -5.98
C GLU A 107 -19.87 -7.01 -5.83
N GLY A 108 -20.26 -7.40 -4.61
CA GLY A 108 -20.96 -8.66 -4.33
C GLY A 108 -20.03 -9.88 -4.22
N ASN A 109 -18.72 -9.68 -4.22
CA ASN A 109 -17.74 -10.74 -3.99
C ASN A 109 -17.50 -10.95 -2.49
N VAL A 110 -18.44 -11.66 -1.85
CA VAL A 110 -18.45 -11.90 -0.40
C VAL A 110 -17.26 -12.74 0.07
N LEU A 111 -16.73 -13.63 -0.78
CA LEU A 111 -15.60 -14.50 -0.44
C LEU A 111 -14.31 -13.70 -0.26
N GLU A 112 -13.96 -12.89 -1.25
CA GLU A 112 -12.78 -12.02 -1.18
C GLU A 112 -12.94 -10.96 -0.09
N ALA A 113 -14.14 -10.38 0.07
CA ALA A 113 -14.43 -9.45 1.15
C ALA A 113 -14.20 -10.07 2.55
N GLY A 114 -14.58 -11.33 2.74
CA GLY A 114 -14.33 -12.07 3.99
C GLY A 114 -12.84 -12.31 4.23
N LYS A 115 -12.10 -12.69 3.19
CA LYS A 115 -10.65 -12.92 3.22
C LYS A 115 -9.90 -11.66 3.66
N PHE A 116 -10.12 -10.53 2.99
CA PHE A 116 -9.45 -9.26 3.31
C PHE A 116 -9.90 -8.68 4.66
N SER A 117 -11.15 -8.89 5.06
CA SER A 117 -11.61 -8.53 6.41
C SER A 117 -10.92 -9.37 7.51
N GLY A 118 -10.47 -10.59 7.19
CA GLY A 118 -9.65 -11.39 8.09
C GLY A 118 -8.25 -10.79 8.24
N PHE A 119 -7.63 -10.39 7.12
CA PHE A 119 -6.32 -9.76 7.13
C PHE A 119 -6.31 -8.44 7.92
N SER A 120 -7.30 -7.56 7.76
CA SER A 120 -7.34 -6.30 8.51
C SER A 120 -7.35 -6.51 10.04
N LYS A 121 -8.10 -7.52 10.53
CA LYS A 121 -8.16 -7.83 11.97
C LYS A 121 -6.85 -8.34 12.56
N HIS A 122 -6.02 -9.02 11.75
CA HIS A 122 -4.69 -9.46 12.18
C HIS A 122 -3.70 -8.30 12.38
N TYR A 123 -3.88 -7.21 11.63
CA TYR A 123 -3.08 -6.00 11.80
C TYR A 123 -3.62 -5.08 12.91
N ARG A 124 -4.92 -5.16 13.23
CA ARG A 124 -5.56 -4.43 14.34
C ARG A 124 -5.03 -4.81 15.72
N THR A 125 -4.50 -6.02 15.91
CA THR A 125 -4.14 -6.54 17.24
C THR A 125 -3.02 -5.80 17.98
N VAL A 126 -2.37 -4.81 17.36
CA VAL A 126 -1.37 -3.97 18.05
C VAL A 126 -1.95 -2.73 18.75
N ASP A 127 -3.20 -2.32 18.47
CA ASP A 127 -3.74 -1.03 18.94
C ASP A 127 -4.85 -1.12 20.01
N PHE A 128 -4.78 -2.12 20.90
CA PHE A 128 -5.56 -2.10 22.15
C PHE A 128 -4.71 -2.05 23.41
N LYS A 129 -3.37 -1.99 23.27
CA LYS A 129 -2.45 -1.86 24.41
C LYS A 129 -1.87 -0.45 24.60
N CYS A 130 -2.04 0.46 23.64
CA CYS A 130 -1.41 1.80 23.70
C CYS A 130 -2.32 2.94 24.17
N LEU A 131 -3.64 2.78 24.20
CA LEU A 131 -4.58 3.84 24.63
C LEU A 131 -4.89 3.87 26.15
N HIS A 132 -4.09 3.23 27.00
CA HIS A 132 -4.29 3.24 28.47
C HIS A 132 -3.17 3.95 29.25
N LYS A 133 -2.43 4.88 28.62
CA LYS A 133 -1.35 5.61 29.32
C LYS A 133 -1.37 7.14 29.24
N TYR A 134 -2.43 7.76 28.75
CA TYR A 134 -2.54 9.23 28.69
C TYR A 134 -3.81 9.83 29.34
N ASP A 135 -4.39 9.16 30.34
CA ASP A 135 -5.54 9.71 31.11
C ASP A 135 -5.25 9.88 32.61
N LEU A 136 -4.03 10.28 32.96
CA LEU A 136 -3.69 10.70 34.33
C LEU A 136 -2.63 11.81 34.24
N VAL A 137 -3.05 13.08 34.15
CA VAL A 137 -2.48 14.28 34.82
C VAL A 137 -3.25 15.48 34.28
N TRP A 138 -4.32 15.95 34.95
CA TRP A 138 -4.59 17.38 35.27
C TRP A 138 -5.96 17.61 35.94
N ALA A 139 -6.34 16.82 36.95
CA ALA A 139 -7.42 17.19 37.86
C ALA A 139 -6.92 17.22 39.31
N THR A 140 -6.24 18.32 39.65
CA THR A 140 -6.09 18.84 41.03
C THR A 140 -6.30 20.34 40.96
#